data_AF-A0A8T4K8Q7-F1
#
_entry.id   AF-A0A8T4K8Q7-F1
#
_cell.length_a   1.000
_cell.length_b   1.000
_cell.length_c   1.000
_cell.angle_alpha   90.00
_cell.angle_beta   90.00
_cell.angle_gamma   90.00
#
_symmetry.space_group_name_H-M   'P 1'
#
loop_
_entity.id
_entity.type
_entity.pdbx_description
1 polymer ?
#
loop_
_entity_poly.entity_id
_entity_poly.type
_entity_poly.pdbx_seq_one_letter_code
_entity_poly.pdbx_strand_id
1 'polypeptide(L)'
;MVVFFLLLLSACFLIYGGLVITRKFTPPTSKLLIEEDADLNAWCKTEGFAKILWGLDLAFLALYFQQVFLPVVWQALFLILTVYIIILAYKNNQKYMK
;
A
#
# COMPACT_ATOMS: atom_id res chain seq x y z
N MET A 1 11.87 -9.82 -17.34
CA MET A 1 11.60 -10.58 -16.10
C MET A 1 11.22 -9.68 -14.93
N VAL A 2 12.00 -8.63 -14.61
CA VAL A 2 11.73 -7.73 -13.47
C VAL A 2 10.36 -7.02 -13.57
N VAL A 3 9.99 -6.51 -14.74
CA VAL A 3 8.69 -5.82 -14.93
C VAL A 3 7.49 -6.73 -14.65
N PHE A 4 7.51 -7.97 -15.14
CA PHE A 4 6.44 -8.92 -14.89
C PHE A 4 6.31 -9.24 -13.39
N PHE A 5 7.44 -9.39 -12.70
CA PHE A 5 7.47 -9.57 -11.25
C PHE A 5 6.86 -8.36 -10.51
N LEU A 6 7.20 -7.12 -10.91
CA LEU A 6 6.63 -5.91 -10.32
C LEU A 6 5.13 -5.80 -10.54
N LEU A 7 4.62 -6.15 -11.72
CA LEU A 7 3.20 -6.16 -12.02
C LEU A 7 2.44 -7.25 -11.24
N LEU A 8 3.04 -8.43 -11.09
CA LEU A 8 2.47 -9.49 -10.24
C LEU A 8 2.37 -9.03 -8.79
N LEU A 9 3.45 -8.44 -8.26
CA LEU A 9 3.49 -7.88 -6.91
C LEU A 9 2.44 -6.77 -6.76
N SER A 10 2.33 -5.87 -7.75
CA SER A 10 1.32 -4.82 -7.81
C SER A 10 -0.10 -5.38 -7.66
N ALA A 11 -0.45 -6.40 -8.47
CA ALA A 11 -1.75 -7.05 -8.39
C ALA A 11 -2.00 -7.69 -7.01
N CYS A 12 -1.00 -8.35 -6.43
CA CYS A 12 -1.09 -8.91 -5.08
C CYS A 12 -1.38 -7.83 -4.03
N PHE A 13 -0.68 -6.69 -4.08
CA PHE A 13 -0.89 -5.57 -3.15
C PHE A 13 -2.28 -4.93 -3.30
N LEU A 14 -2.78 -4.79 -4.54
CA LEU A 14 -4.13 -4.28 -4.80
C LEU A 14 -5.21 -5.20 -4.21
N ILE A 15 -5.11 -6.51 -4.46
CA ILE A 15 -6.05 -7.51 -3.91
C ILE A 15 -5.97 -7.52 -2.39
N TYR A 16 -4.76 -7.60 -1.84
CA TYR A 16 -4.53 -7.63 -0.40
C TYR A 16 -5.08 -6.39 0.28
N GLY A 17 -4.81 -5.19 -0.26
CA GLY A 17 -5.35 -3.94 0.27
C GLY A 17 -6.87 -3.91 0.28
N GLY A 18 -7.53 -4.40 -0.78
CA GLY A 18 -8.99 -4.56 -0.81
C GLY A 18 -9.52 -5.52 0.26
N LEU A 19 -8.83 -6.63 0.53
CA LEU A 19 -9.18 -7.56 1.61
C LEU A 19 -9.05 -6.93 3.00
N VAL A 20 -8.05 -6.07 3.20
CA VAL A 20 -7.83 -5.36 4.46
C VAL A 20 -8.88 -4.26 4.67
N ILE A 21 -9.21 -3.46 3.65
CA ILE A 21 -10.28 -2.45 3.72
C ILE A 21 -11.63 -3.09 4.07
N THR A 22 -11.91 -4.26 3.50
CA THR A 22 -13.17 -4.98 3.72
C THR A 22 -13.18 -5.85 4.98
N ARG A 23 -12.12 -5.81 5.81
CA ARG A 23 -11.91 -6.67 7.00
C ARG A 23 -11.94 -8.18 6.74
N LYS A 24 -12.04 -8.64 5.49
CA LYS A 24 -11.95 -10.07 5.15
C LYS A 24 -10.60 -10.65 5.55
N PHE A 25 -9.57 -9.81 5.57
CA PHE A 25 -8.26 -10.15 6.10
C PHE A 25 -7.78 -9.05 7.04
N THR A 26 -7.58 -9.38 8.33
CA THR A 26 -7.00 -8.45 9.30
C THR A 26 -5.68 -9.04 9.80
N PRO A 27 -4.56 -8.29 9.75
CA PRO A 27 -3.29 -8.77 10.28
C PRO A 27 -3.40 -9.16 11.76
N PRO A 28 -2.80 -10.29 12.17
CA PRO A 28 -2.91 -10.77 13.55
C PRO A 28 -2.30 -9.80 14.56
N THR A 29 -1.20 -9.10 14.21
CA THR A 29 -0.54 -8.13 15.08
C THR A 29 -1.43 -6.94 15.39
N SER A 30 -2.10 -6.35 14.40
CA SER A 30 -3.02 -5.23 14.62
C SER A 30 -4.24 -5.64 15.42
N LYS A 31 -4.70 -6.90 15.27
CA LYS A 31 -5.79 -7.46 16.07
C LYS A 31 -5.41 -7.66 17.55
N LEU A 32 -4.13 -7.81 17.86
CA LEU A 32 -3.62 -7.93 19.22
C LEU A 32 -3.34 -6.57 19.86
N LEU A 33 -2.82 -5.61 19.09
CA LEU A 33 -2.39 -4.29 19.59
C LEU A 33 -3.52 -3.27 19.69
N ILE A 34 -4.62 -3.45 18.96
CA ILE A 34 -5.74 -2.50 18.94
C ILE A 34 -6.92 -3.14 19.67
N GLU A 35 -7.16 -2.68 20.89
CA GLU A 35 -8.20 -3.22 21.78
C GLU A 35 -9.62 -2.85 21.32
N GLU A 36 -9.79 -1.63 20.81
CA GLU A 36 -11.09 -1.13 20.36
C GLU A 36 -11.39 -1.54 18.91
N ASP A 37 -12.52 -2.23 18.71
CA ASP A 37 -12.96 -2.69 17.40
C ASP A 37 -13.21 -1.53 16.42
N ALA A 38 -13.66 -0.36 16.90
CA ALA A 38 -13.85 0.83 16.07
C ALA A 38 -12.51 1.37 15.53
N ASP A 39 -11.49 1.42 16.39
CA ASP A 39 -10.15 1.86 16.05
C ASP A 39 -9.44 0.87 15.12
N LEU A 40 -9.64 -0.42 15.33
CA LEU A 40 -9.16 -1.45 14.40
C LEU A 40 -9.77 -1.25 13.01
N ASN A 41 -11.02 -0.78 12.92
CA ASN A 41 -11.69 -0.58 11.64
C ASN A 41 -11.10 0.61 10.90
N ALA A 42 -10.89 1.71 11.63
CA ALA A 42 -10.24 2.89 11.09
C ALA A 42 -8.82 2.57 10.64
N TRP A 43 -8.06 1.82 11.46
CA TRP A 43 -6.71 1.39 11.11
C TRP A 43 -6.68 0.50 9.87
N CYS A 44 -7.56 -0.52 9.78
CA CYS A 44 -7.64 -1.40 8.62
C CYS A 44 -8.01 -0.65 7.33
N LYS A 45 -8.90 0.35 7.39
CA LYS A 45 -9.21 1.18 6.21
C LYS A 45 -7.98 1.92 5.71
N THR A 46 -7.24 2.56 6.60
CA THR A 46 -6.04 3.32 6.25
C THR A 46 -4.89 2.40 5.81
N GLU A 47 -4.68 1.28 6.49
CA GLU A 47 -3.65 0.30 6.13
C GLU A 47 -3.95 -0.34 4.78
N GLY A 48 -5.20 -0.79 4.57
CA GLY A 48 -5.61 -1.38 3.31
C GLY A 48 -5.47 -0.38 2.15
N PHE A 49 -5.81 0.89 2.37
CA PHE A 49 -5.56 1.95 1.39
C PHE A 49 -4.06 2.13 1.10
N ALA A 50 -3.20 2.13 2.13
CA ALA A 50 -1.75 2.18 1.95
C ALA A 50 -1.22 0.99 1.12
N LYS A 51 -1.77 -0.22 1.29
CA LYS A 51 -1.41 -1.38 0.46
C LYS A 51 -1.85 -1.24 -1.00
N ILE A 52 -3.04 -0.68 -1.26
CA ILE A 52 -3.48 -0.38 -2.62
C ILE A 52 -2.52 0.62 -3.27
N LEU A 53 -2.12 1.66 -2.54
CA LEU A 53 -1.17 2.64 -3.05
C LEU A 53 0.21 2.02 -3.32
N TRP A 54 0.71 1.11 -2.48
CA TRP A 54 1.93 0.34 -2.79
C TRP A 54 1.78 -0.47 -4.08
N GLY A 55 0.61 -1.05 -4.33
CA GLY A 55 0.31 -1.73 -5.59
C GLY A 55 0.42 -0.79 -6.78
N LEU A 56 -0.16 0.41 -6.68
CA LEU A 56 -0.07 1.44 -7.72
C LEU A 56 1.37 1.96 -7.92
N ASP A 57 2.11 2.15 -6.84
CA ASP A 57 3.50 2.62 -6.85
C ASP A 57 4.42 1.65 -7.60
N LEU A 58 4.25 0.35 -7.36
CA LEU A 58 4.95 -0.72 -8.08
C LEU A 58 4.59 -0.74 -9.58
N ALA A 59 3.35 -0.39 -9.94
CA ALA A 59 2.95 -0.27 -11.34
C ALA A 59 3.67 0.92 -12.01
N PHE A 60 3.81 2.06 -11.34
CA PHE A 60 4.60 3.20 -11.86
C PHE A 60 6.07 2.83 -12.07
N LEU A 61 6.67 2.09 -11.14
CA LEU A 61 8.03 1.59 -11.30
C LEU A 61 8.14 0.62 -12.51
N ALA A 62 7.15 -0.24 -12.72
CA ALA A 62 7.10 -1.13 -13.87
C ALA A 62 6.98 -0.35 -15.21
N LEU A 63 6.15 0.70 -15.25
CA LEU A 63 6.01 1.58 -16.42
C LEU A 63 7.29 2.34 -16.75
N TYR A 64 7.98 2.84 -15.72
CA TYR A 64 9.30 3.46 -15.87
C TYR A 64 10.30 2.52 -16.54
N PHE A 65 10.39 1.26 -16.08
CA PHE A 65 11.31 0.28 -16.66
C PHE A 65 10.95 -0.15 -18.09
N GLN A 66 9.66 -0.11 -18.46
CA GLN A 66 9.23 -0.34 -19.84
C GLN A 66 9.42 0.89 -20.73
N GLN A 67 9.89 2.01 -20.18
CA GLN A 67 10.02 3.30 -20.87
C GLN A 67 8.71 3.76 -21.55
N VAL A 68 7.56 3.34 -21.01
CA VAL A 68 6.25 3.74 -21.51
C VAL A 68 6.10 5.22 -21.23
N PHE A 69 5.89 6.05 -22.27
CA PHE A 69 5.51 7.47 -22.19
C PHE A 69 6.27 8.31 -21.14
N LEU A 70 7.21 9.18 -21.55
CA LEU A 70 7.95 10.11 -20.67
C LEU A 70 8.43 9.48 -19.35
N PRO A 71 9.47 8.62 -19.37
CA PRO A 71 9.90 7.82 -18.21
C PRO A 71 10.12 8.63 -16.92
N VAL A 72 10.61 9.86 -17.05
CA VAL A 72 10.85 10.78 -15.92
C VAL A 72 9.57 11.05 -15.12
N VAL A 73 8.41 11.09 -15.76
CA VAL A 73 7.12 11.30 -15.09
C VAL A 73 6.78 10.12 -14.19
N TRP A 74 6.92 8.89 -14.67
CA TRP A 74 6.67 7.69 -13.87
C TRP A 74 7.65 7.55 -12.72
N GLN A 75 8.93 7.89 -12.94
CA GLN A 75 9.93 7.91 -11.88
C GLN A 75 9.58 8.94 -10.79
N ALA A 76 9.17 10.15 -11.18
CA ALA A 76 8.77 11.19 -10.23
C ALA A 76 7.52 10.78 -9.43
N LEU A 77 6.51 10.23 -10.10
CA LEU A 77 5.29 9.74 -9.46
C LEU A 77 5.59 8.62 -8.47
N PHE A 78 6.46 7.66 -8.84
CA PHE A 78 6.92 6.61 -7.94
C PHE A 78 7.55 7.19 -6.68
N LEU A 79 8.54 8.07 -6.80
CA LEU A 79 9.24 8.63 -5.65
C LEU A 79 8.33 9.43 -4.70
N ILE A 80 7.45 10.27 -5.26
CA ILE A 80 6.51 11.07 -4.47
C ILE A 80 5.52 10.15 -3.73
N LEU A 81 4.99 9.14 -4.44
CA LEU A 81 4.00 8.24 -3.88
C LEU A 81 4.62 7.33 -2.81
N THR A 82 5.83 6.79 -3.03
CA THR A 82 6.61 6.05 -2.02
C THR A 82 6.71 6.83 -0.70
N VAL A 83 7.15 8.09 -0.76
CA VAL A 83 7.30 8.94 0.44
C VAL A 83 5.95 9.17 1.12
N TYR A 84 4.91 9.46 0.35
CA TYR A 84 3.56 9.64 0.88
C TYR A 84 3.05 8.40 1.61
N ILE A 85 3.22 7.21 1.04
CA ILE A 85 2.75 5.95 1.64
C ILE A 85 3.50 5.67 2.95
N ILE A 86 4.81 5.90 3.00
CA ILE A 86 5.60 5.73 4.23
C ILE A 86 5.08 6.64 5.34
N ILE A 87 4.83 7.92 5.04
CA ILE A 87 4.30 8.88 6.01
C ILE A 87 2.90 8.46 6.48
N LEU A 88 2.05 8.00 5.56
CA LEU A 88 0.69 7.54 5.87
C LEU A 88 0.72 6.33 6.81
N ALA A 89 1.52 5.31 6.49
CA ALA A 89 1.66 4.11 7.30
C ALA A 89 2.23 4.41 8.69
N TYR A 90 3.25 5.28 8.76
CA TYR A 90 3.84 5.73 10.02
C TYR A 90 2.79 6.40 10.92
N LYS A 91 2.05 7.39 10.39
CA LYS A 91 1.01 8.10 11.13
C LYS A 91 -0.12 7.17 11.58
N ASN A 92 -0.52 6.22 10.72
CA ASN A 92 -1.56 5.24 11.05
C ASN A 92 -1.13 4.35 12.22
N ASN A 93 0.09 3.82 12.18
CA ASN A 93 0.59 2.95 13.24
C ASN A 93 0.81 3.72 14.54
N GLN A 94 1.38 4.92 14.49
CA GLN A 94 1.57 5.76 15.68
C GLN A 94 0.23 6.07 16.39
N LYS A 95 -0.86 6.21 15.62
CA LYS A 95 -2.17 6.54 16.18
C LYS A 95 -2.81 5.36 16.91
N TYR A 96 -2.67 4.15 16.36
CA TYR A 96 -3.49 3.00 16.78
C TYR A 96 -2.71 1.86 17.42
N MET A 97 -1.44 1.63 17.05
CA MET A 97 -0.60 0.59 17.65
C MET A 97 0.22 1.22 18.78
N LYS A 98 -0.27 1.11 20.02
CA LYS A 98 0.44 1.51 21.23
C LYS A 98 1.01 0.30 21.96
#